data_AF-A0A7G8Q412-F1
#
_entry.id   AF-A0A7G8Q412-F1
#
_cell.length_a   1.000
_cell.length_b   1.000
_cell.length_c   1.000
_cell.angle_alpha   90.00
_cell.angle_beta   90.00
_cell.angle_gamma   90.00
#
_symmetry.space_group_name_H-M   'P 1'
#
loop_
_entity.id
_entity.type
_entity.pdbx_description
1 polymer ?
#
loop_
_entity_poly.entity_id
_entity_poly.type
_entity_poly.pdbx_seq_one_letter_code
_entity_poly.pdbx_strand_id
1 'polypeptide(L)'
;MHFIPTYPSKVKNLKKQAKRLQREGAGSHVSLLDQVAQSAGYDHWNHVIKCLEETERTQAARGLLAEIEAVILAEQAGEIRIVRTGPEATRSQPFVLFSTGTGDAWLLEPTHDRAICLVWRGERQQAHIRDLPTKLEILWDGTFELRGEFFIVETEHPEIGARAIAGFPLDRLRPYLEASRSVERKFDEIIGQEDTVPLTPDVVAHLTKTGWDAKQLAAAARQGARYSPARDSVLFPPVVEA
;
A
#
# COMPACT_ATOMS: atom_id res chain seq x y z
N MET A 1 6.86 15.57 -32.85
CA MET A 1 6.25 14.27 -32.50
C MET A 1 5.36 14.51 -31.29
N HIS A 2 4.04 14.38 -31.45
CA HIS A 2 3.06 14.64 -30.38
C HIS A 2 2.68 13.32 -29.71
N PHE A 3 2.73 13.27 -28.38
CA PHE A 3 2.45 12.04 -27.63
C PHE A 3 0.96 11.71 -27.59
N ILE A 4 0.60 10.48 -27.94
CA ILE A 4 -0.75 9.94 -27.84
C ILE A 4 -0.74 8.78 -26.82
N PRO A 5 -1.53 8.84 -25.72
CA PRO A 5 -1.64 7.72 -24.79
C PRO A 5 -2.04 6.42 -25.50
N THR A 6 -1.14 5.44 -25.51
CA THR A 6 -1.27 4.23 -26.33
C THR A 6 -1.15 2.99 -25.46
N TYR A 7 -2.18 2.12 -25.52
CA TYR A 7 -2.24 0.90 -24.73
C TYR A 7 -2.08 -0.35 -25.61
N PRO A 8 -1.66 -1.51 -25.05
CA PRO A 8 -1.52 -2.76 -25.82
C PRO A 8 -2.79 -3.17 -26.58
N SER A 9 -3.97 -2.88 -26.03
CA SER A 9 -5.26 -3.14 -26.68
C SER A 9 -5.43 -2.34 -27.97
N LYS A 10 -5.03 -1.06 -27.97
CA LYS A 10 -5.05 -0.19 -29.16
C LYS A 10 -4.09 -0.72 -30.22
N VAL A 11 -2.86 -1.06 -29.85
CA VAL A 11 -1.86 -1.64 -30.76
C VAL A 11 -2.36 -2.95 -31.37
N LYS A 12 -2.99 -3.82 -30.58
CA LYS A 12 -3.61 -5.07 -31.05
C LYS A 12 -4.71 -4.81 -32.07
N ASN A 13 -5.55 -3.79 -31.84
CA ASN A 13 -6.62 -3.41 -32.76
C ASN A 13 -6.07 -2.86 -34.09
N LEU A 14 -5.04 -2.02 -34.05
CA LEU A 14 -4.37 -1.49 -35.25
C LEU A 14 -3.73 -2.63 -36.08
N LYS A 15 -3.03 -3.57 -35.43
CA LYS A 15 -2.49 -4.77 -36.11
C LYS A 15 -3.59 -5.62 -36.76
N LYS A 16 -4.75 -5.77 -36.11
CA LYS A 16 -5.91 -6.49 -36.68
C LYS A 16 -6.47 -5.79 -37.91
N GLN A 17 -6.59 -4.46 -37.88
CA GLN A 17 -7.05 -3.67 -39.02
C GLN A 17 -6.09 -3.80 -40.21
N ALA A 18 -4.78 -3.65 -39.99
CA ALA A 18 -3.78 -3.83 -41.05
C ALA A 18 -3.81 -5.23 -41.67
N LYS A 19 -3.97 -6.28 -40.84
CA LYS A 19 -4.16 -7.66 -41.34
C LYS A 19 -5.45 -7.85 -42.15
N ARG A 20 -6.53 -7.15 -41.80
CA ARG A 20 -7.79 -7.21 -42.58
C ARG A 20 -7.59 -6.61 -43.97
N LEU A 21 -7.01 -5.41 -44.03
CA LEU A 21 -6.69 -4.74 -45.30
C LEU A 21 -5.73 -5.57 -46.17
N GLN A 22 -4.77 -6.26 -45.55
CA GLN A 22 -3.85 -7.14 -46.27
C GLN A 22 -4.58 -8.31 -46.94
N ARG A 23 -5.57 -8.91 -46.27
CA ARG A 23 -6.40 -9.99 -46.84
C ARG A 23 -7.29 -9.51 -47.98
N GLU A 24 -7.67 -8.24 -47.96
CA GLU A 24 -8.44 -7.57 -49.02
C GLU A 24 -7.55 -7.16 -50.22
N GLY A 25 -6.25 -7.45 -50.20
CA GLY A 25 -5.33 -7.19 -51.31
C GLY A 25 -4.73 -5.77 -51.33
N ALA A 26 -4.87 -5.00 -50.25
CA ALA A 26 -4.49 -3.59 -50.19
C ALA A 26 -2.96 -3.31 -50.11
N GLY A 27 -2.11 -4.31 -50.34
CA GLY A 27 -0.65 -4.15 -50.44
C GLY A 27 0.16 -4.79 -49.29
N SER A 28 1.36 -4.28 -49.08
CA SER A 28 2.32 -4.82 -48.09
C SER A 28 1.87 -4.57 -46.66
N HIS A 29 2.13 -5.52 -45.77
CA HIS A 29 1.78 -5.39 -44.36
C HIS A 29 2.41 -4.16 -43.69
N VAL A 30 3.64 -3.80 -44.08
CA VAL A 30 4.38 -2.67 -43.52
C VAL A 30 3.71 -1.34 -43.89
N SER A 31 3.38 -1.14 -45.16
CA SER A 31 2.67 0.08 -45.61
C SER A 31 1.28 0.19 -44.99
N LEU A 32 0.60 -0.94 -44.80
CA LEU A 32 -0.71 -0.98 -44.16
C LEU A 32 -0.65 -0.64 -42.66
N LEU A 33 0.43 -0.99 -41.96
CA LEU A 33 0.63 -0.57 -40.57
C LEU A 33 0.80 0.95 -40.45
N ASP A 34 1.55 1.57 -41.37
CA ASP A 34 1.70 3.03 -41.41
C ASP A 34 0.37 3.72 -41.77
N GLN A 35 -0.36 3.20 -42.76
CA GLN A 35 -1.67 3.75 -43.16
C GLN A 35 -2.68 3.68 -42.00
N VAL A 36 -2.71 2.56 -41.27
CA VAL A 36 -3.61 2.40 -40.11
C VAL A 36 -3.16 3.26 -38.94
N ALA A 37 -1.85 3.47 -38.74
CA ALA A 37 -1.33 4.39 -37.75
C ALA A 37 -1.75 5.84 -38.05
N GLN A 38 -1.61 6.29 -39.30
CA GLN A 38 -2.00 7.64 -39.74
C GLN A 38 -3.50 7.89 -39.60
N SER A 39 -4.34 6.92 -39.98
CA SER A 39 -5.80 7.07 -39.78
C SER A 39 -6.21 7.12 -38.30
N ALA A 40 -5.35 6.64 -37.38
CA ALA A 40 -5.54 6.73 -35.94
C ALA A 40 -4.86 7.95 -35.29
N GLY A 41 -4.29 8.87 -36.08
CA GLY A 41 -3.67 10.12 -35.62
C GLY A 41 -2.17 10.07 -35.35
N TYR A 42 -1.48 8.96 -35.70
CA TYR A 42 -0.03 8.82 -35.53
C TYR A 42 0.72 9.09 -36.84
N ASP A 43 1.88 9.73 -36.78
CA ASP A 43 2.74 9.94 -37.96
C ASP A 43 3.08 8.66 -38.77
N HIS A 44 3.44 7.56 -38.10
CA HIS A 44 3.80 6.26 -38.70
C HIS A 44 3.78 5.15 -37.64
N TRP A 45 3.92 3.87 -38.01
CA TRP A 45 3.88 2.73 -37.09
C TRP A 45 4.90 2.82 -35.97
N ASN A 46 6.13 3.27 -36.26
CA ASN A 46 7.15 3.47 -35.22
C ASN A 46 6.76 4.55 -34.18
N HIS A 47 5.86 5.49 -34.50
CA HIS A 47 5.33 6.45 -33.55
C HIS A 47 4.37 5.76 -32.55
N VAL A 48 3.55 4.81 -33.03
CA VAL A 48 2.68 3.98 -32.19
C VAL A 48 3.51 3.21 -31.15
N ILE A 49 4.63 2.63 -31.57
CA ILE A 49 5.52 1.87 -30.67
C ILE A 49 6.15 2.80 -29.63
N LYS A 50 6.70 3.95 -30.03
CA LYS A 50 7.25 4.94 -29.10
C LYS A 50 6.21 5.46 -28.10
N CYS A 51 4.98 5.71 -28.56
CA CYS A 51 3.90 6.14 -27.68
C CYS A 51 3.46 5.03 -26.71
N LEU A 52 3.48 3.76 -27.13
CA LEU A 52 3.25 2.62 -26.25
C LEU A 52 4.36 2.54 -25.19
N GLU A 53 5.63 2.54 -25.60
CA GLU A 53 6.79 2.48 -24.71
C GLU A 53 6.78 3.62 -23.68
N GLU A 54 6.46 4.84 -24.11
CA GLU A 54 6.38 6.00 -23.22
C GLU A 54 5.18 5.92 -22.26
N THR A 55 4.05 5.35 -22.72
CA THR A 55 2.89 5.08 -21.85
C THR A 55 3.25 4.03 -20.80
N GLU A 56 3.89 2.93 -21.20
CA GLU A 56 4.35 1.85 -20.30
C GLU A 56 5.40 2.36 -19.31
N ARG A 57 6.35 3.18 -19.76
CA ARG A 57 7.35 3.82 -18.90
C ARG A 57 6.73 4.74 -17.87
N THR A 58 5.78 5.57 -18.29
CA THR A 58 5.08 6.51 -17.38
C THR A 58 4.22 5.75 -16.35
N GLN A 59 3.58 4.66 -16.77
CA GLN A 59 2.83 3.79 -15.86
C GLN A 59 3.74 3.06 -14.88
N ALA A 60 4.88 2.53 -15.34
CA ALA A 60 5.87 1.88 -14.48
C ALA A 60 6.48 2.86 -13.46
N ALA A 61 6.74 4.12 -13.86
CA ALA A 61 7.23 5.17 -12.97
C ALA A 61 6.21 5.59 -11.90
N ARG A 62 4.92 5.31 -12.12
CA ARG A 62 3.82 5.52 -11.17
C ARG A 62 3.25 4.19 -10.65
N GLY A 63 3.97 3.09 -10.86
CA GLY A 63 3.56 1.76 -10.45
C GLY A 63 3.78 1.54 -8.96
N LEU A 64 3.10 0.56 -8.37
CA LEU A 64 3.23 0.28 -6.94
C LEU A 64 4.69 0.04 -6.53
N LEU A 65 5.47 -0.69 -7.34
CA LEU A 65 6.87 -0.96 -7.04
C LEU A 65 7.71 0.32 -6.95
N ALA A 66 7.44 1.32 -7.80
CA ALA A 66 8.13 2.60 -7.74
C ALA A 66 7.78 3.37 -6.46
N GLU A 67 6.52 3.36 -6.03
CA GLU A 67 6.10 3.99 -4.77
C GLU A 67 6.67 3.26 -3.54
N ILE A 68 6.79 1.93 -3.58
CA ILE A 68 7.46 1.14 -2.54
C ILE A 68 8.92 1.59 -2.39
N GLU A 69 9.67 1.63 -3.50
CA GLU A 69 11.05 2.10 -3.46
C GLU A 69 11.14 3.53 -2.95
N ALA A 70 10.25 4.42 -3.39
CA ALA A 70 10.25 5.81 -2.97
C ALA A 70 9.97 5.99 -1.47
N VAL A 71 9.11 5.15 -0.89
CA VAL A 71 8.83 5.15 0.57
C VAL A 71 10.00 4.55 1.36
N ILE A 72 10.62 3.48 0.88
CA ILE A 72 11.83 2.91 1.51
C ILE A 72 12.97 3.94 1.50
N LEU A 73 13.19 4.64 0.39
CA LEU A 73 14.20 5.68 0.28
C LEU A 73 13.91 6.88 1.21
N ALA A 74 12.64 7.27 1.35
CA ALA A 74 12.24 8.31 2.30
C ALA A 74 12.54 7.89 3.74
N GLU A 75 12.24 6.63 4.12
CA GLU A 75 12.57 6.10 5.44
C GLU A 75 14.08 6.12 5.70
N GLN A 76 14.90 5.68 4.73
CA GLN A 76 16.35 5.72 4.82
C GLN A 76 16.93 7.14 4.94
N ALA A 77 16.20 8.15 4.43
CA ALA A 77 16.52 9.56 4.60
C ALA A 77 16.02 10.16 5.92
N GLY A 78 15.30 9.40 6.76
CA GLY A 78 14.67 9.90 7.99
C GLY A 78 13.44 10.77 7.73
N GLU A 79 12.81 10.64 6.57
CA GLU A 79 11.66 11.43 6.16
C GLU A 79 10.35 10.68 6.35
N ILE A 80 9.35 11.37 6.91
CA ILE A 80 7.95 10.89 6.90
C ILE A 80 7.37 11.13 5.52
N ARG A 81 7.00 10.06 4.83
CA ARG A 81 6.28 10.07 3.56
C ARG A 81 5.03 9.24 3.70
N ILE A 82 3.90 9.75 3.20
CA ILE A 82 2.64 9.01 3.12
C ILE A 82 2.10 9.18 1.71
N VAL A 83 1.83 8.08 1.03
CA VAL A 83 1.29 8.07 -0.33
C VAL A 83 0.11 7.13 -0.40
N ARG A 84 -0.98 7.58 -1.03
CA ARG A 84 -2.06 6.71 -1.50
C ARG A 84 -1.86 6.47 -2.98
N THR A 85 -1.82 5.22 -3.40
CA THR A 85 -1.71 4.90 -4.81
C THR A 85 -2.98 5.29 -5.57
N GLY A 86 -2.79 5.83 -6.77
CA GLY A 86 -3.88 6.12 -7.70
C GLY A 86 -4.22 4.93 -8.61
N PRO A 87 -5.22 5.08 -9.49
CA PRO A 87 -5.63 4.05 -10.45
C PRO A 87 -4.51 3.60 -11.40
N GLU A 88 -3.47 4.42 -11.57
CA GLU A 88 -2.26 4.13 -12.31
C GLU A 88 -1.39 3.03 -11.68
N ALA A 89 -1.39 2.90 -10.35
CA ALA A 89 -0.62 1.89 -9.63
C ALA A 89 -1.44 0.62 -9.35
N THR A 90 -2.77 0.72 -9.32
CA THR A 90 -3.68 -0.39 -9.02
C THR A 90 -5.05 -0.14 -9.63
N ARG A 91 -5.52 -1.08 -10.45
CA ARG A 91 -6.81 -0.96 -11.15
C ARG A 91 -8.01 -1.27 -10.27
N SER A 92 -7.81 -1.92 -9.12
CA SER A 92 -8.89 -2.50 -8.33
C SER A 92 -9.19 -1.71 -7.06
N GLN A 93 -8.14 -1.31 -6.33
CA GLN A 93 -8.27 -0.63 -5.04
C GLN A 93 -6.96 0.09 -4.68
N PRO A 94 -7.02 1.29 -4.06
CA PRO A 94 -5.82 2.00 -3.63
C PRO A 94 -5.10 1.27 -2.50
N PHE A 95 -3.79 1.41 -2.46
CA PHE A 95 -2.91 1.06 -1.35
C PHE A 95 -2.45 2.35 -0.66
N VAL A 96 -2.08 2.23 0.60
CA VAL A 96 -1.43 3.32 1.34
C VAL A 96 -0.05 2.86 1.75
N LEU A 97 0.97 3.61 1.37
CA LEU A 97 2.35 3.37 1.80
C LEU A 97 2.77 4.51 2.71
N PHE A 98 3.50 4.20 3.76
CA PHE A 98 4.07 5.23 4.60
C PHE A 98 5.43 4.84 5.19
N SER A 99 6.25 5.86 5.44
CA SER A 99 7.46 5.82 6.25
C SER A 99 7.25 6.64 7.51
N THR A 100 7.95 6.28 8.57
CA THR A 100 7.88 6.91 9.90
C THR A 100 9.00 7.93 10.10
N GLY A 101 10.07 7.84 9.31
CA GLY A 101 11.32 8.60 9.48
C GLY A 101 12.11 8.19 10.72
N THR A 102 11.71 7.11 11.39
CA THR A 102 12.27 6.65 12.68
C THR A 102 12.69 5.19 12.69
N GLY A 103 12.56 4.49 11.56
CA GLY A 103 13.03 3.13 11.34
C GLY A 103 12.04 2.24 10.60
N ASP A 104 10.79 2.63 10.42
CA ASP A 104 9.75 1.72 9.94
C ASP A 104 9.00 2.27 8.71
N ALA A 105 8.72 1.38 7.75
CA ALA A 105 7.91 1.68 6.59
C ALA A 105 6.99 0.50 6.23
N TRP A 106 5.80 0.81 5.72
CA TRP A 106 4.73 -0.16 5.54
C TRP A 106 3.97 0.06 4.24
N LEU A 107 3.48 -1.04 3.65
CA LEU A 107 2.46 -1.07 2.61
C LEU A 107 1.16 -1.59 3.22
N LEU A 108 0.08 -0.83 3.07
CA LEU A 108 -1.24 -1.13 3.61
C LEU A 108 -2.28 -1.29 2.51
N GLU A 109 -3.20 -2.22 2.76
CA GLU A 109 -4.40 -2.47 1.99
C GLU A 109 -5.63 -2.18 2.86
N PRO A 110 -6.24 -1.00 2.74
CA PRO A 110 -7.25 -0.56 3.70
C PRO A 110 -8.61 -1.30 3.62
N THR A 111 -8.88 -2.06 2.57
CA THR A 111 -10.16 -2.75 2.29
C THR A 111 -10.28 -4.12 2.94
N HIS A 112 -9.16 -4.78 3.23
CA HIS A 112 -9.10 -6.02 4.01
C HIS A 112 -8.10 -5.92 5.18
N ASP A 113 -7.72 -4.69 5.55
CA ASP A 113 -6.81 -4.36 6.64
C ASP A 113 -5.50 -5.17 6.58
N ARG A 114 -4.94 -5.34 5.38
CA ARG A 114 -3.70 -6.10 5.20
C ARG A 114 -2.51 -5.18 5.26
N ALA A 115 -1.41 -5.70 5.79
CA ALA A 115 -0.15 -4.98 5.90
C ALA A 115 1.00 -5.82 5.35
N ILE A 116 2.02 -5.13 4.87
CA ILE A 116 3.38 -5.63 4.63
C ILE A 116 4.36 -4.66 5.26
N CYS A 117 5.29 -5.20 6.04
CA CYS A 117 6.43 -4.43 6.51
C CYS A 117 7.45 -4.28 5.36
N LEU A 118 7.84 -3.05 5.04
CA LEU A 118 8.84 -2.74 4.02
C LEU A 118 10.20 -2.44 4.63
N VAL A 119 10.19 -1.76 5.78
CA VAL A 119 11.37 -1.50 6.61
C VAL A 119 10.96 -1.71 8.06
N TRP A 120 11.79 -2.40 8.82
CA TRP A 120 11.63 -2.63 10.25
C TRP A 120 12.91 -2.21 10.97
N ARG A 121 12.82 -1.22 11.86
CA ARG A 121 13.94 -0.71 12.66
C ARG A 121 15.20 -0.38 11.85
N GLY A 122 15.00 0.20 10.66
CA GLY A 122 16.03 0.59 9.71
C GLY A 122 16.43 -0.50 8.72
N GLU A 123 16.01 -1.75 8.96
CA GLU A 123 16.33 -2.89 8.10
C GLU A 123 15.25 -3.09 7.04
N ARG A 124 15.66 -3.14 5.78
CA ARG A 124 14.75 -3.40 4.65
C ARG A 124 14.26 -4.86 4.69
N GLN A 125 12.95 -5.03 4.58
CA GLN A 125 12.30 -6.34 4.61
C GLN A 125 12.08 -6.89 3.20
N GLN A 126 12.05 -8.22 3.09
CA GLN A 126 11.78 -8.90 1.82
C GLN A 126 10.28 -9.01 1.58
N ALA A 127 9.73 -8.12 0.76
CA ALA A 127 8.33 -8.18 0.32
C ALA A 127 8.19 -9.00 -0.99
N HIS A 128 7.26 -9.95 -1.02
CA HIS A 128 6.95 -10.74 -2.22
C HIS A 128 5.83 -10.07 -3.03
N ILE A 129 6.23 -9.13 -3.88
CA ILE A 129 5.30 -8.35 -4.72
C ILE A 129 5.71 -8.52 -6.19
N ARG A 130 4.76 -8.94 -7.02
CA ARG A 130 4.93 -9.11 -8.47
C ARG A 130 3.93 -8.26 -9.22
N ASP A 131 4.45 -7.29 -9.96
CA ASP A 131 3.65 -6.47 -10.87
C ASP A 131 3.64 -7.12 -12.25
N LEU A 132 2.56 -7.83 -12.57
CA LEU A 132 2.35 -8.44 -13.89
C LEU A 132 1.47 -7.50 -14.74
N PRO A 133 1.59 -7.52 -16.08
CA PRO A 133 0.91 -6.57 -16.98
C PRO A 133 -0.62 -6.46 -16.80
N THR A 134 -1.26 -7.48 -16.22
CA THR A 134 -2.71 -7.52 -16.01
C THR A 134 -3.12 -7.81 -14.58
N LYS A 135 -2.16 -8.03 -13.68
CA LYS A 135 -2.44 -8.46 -12.31
C LYS A 135 -1.29 -8.08 -11.39
N LEU A 136 -1.65 -7.55 -10.23
CA LEU A 136 -0.72 -7.40 -9.14
C LEU A 136 -0.85 -8.59 -8.20
N GLU A 137 0.28 -9.24 -7.89
CA GLU A 137 0.34 -10.33 -6.93
C GLU A 137 1.13 -9.85 -5.71
N ILE A 138 0.46 -9.82 -4.56
CA ILE A 138 1.05 -9.45 -3.28
C ILE A 138 0.82 -10.62 -2.33
N LEU A 139 1.91 -11.15 -1.78
CA LEU A 139 1.84 -12.04 -0.62
C LEU A 139 1.83 -11.17 0.64
N TRP A 140 0.64 -11.02 1.22
CA TRP A 140 0.45 -10.30 2.47
C TRP A 140 1.02 -11.12 3.63
N ASP A 141 1.76 -10.46 4.52
CA ASP A 141 2.40 -11.10 5.67
C ASP A 141 1.72 -10.74 7.00
N GLY A 142 0.65 -9.93 6.97
CA GLY A 142 -0.12 -9.61 8.17
C GLY A 142 -1.34 -8.74 7.96
N THR A 143 -1.96 -8.36 9.08
CA THR A 143 -3.06 -7.41 9.18
C THR A 143 -2.68 -6.20 10.02
N PHE A 144 -3.46 -5.12 9.92
CA PHE A 144 -3.28 -3.94 10.77
C PHE A 144 -4.61 -3.38 11.30
N GLU A 145 -4.53 -2.63 12.39
CA GLU A 145 -5.63 -1.81 12.89
C GLU A 145 -5.07 -0.53 13.51
N LEU A 146 -5.82 0.56 13.45
CA LEU A 146 -5.49 1.77 14.22
C LEU A 146 -6.36 1.82 15.49
N ARG A 147 -5.73 1.85 16.66
CA ARG A 147 -6.42 2.01 17.95
C ARG A 147 -5.80 3.17 18.73
N GLY A 148 -6.52 4.29 18.80
CA GLY A 148 -5.97 5.53 19.37
C GLY A 148 -4.65 5.91 18.67
N GLU A 149 -3.58 6.08 19.45
CA GLU A 149 -2.23 6.39 18.96
C GLU A 149 -1.40 5.16 18.56
N PHE A 150 -2.00 3.97 18.57
CA PHE A 150 -1.30 2.72 18.29
C PHE A 150 -1.62 2.15 16.91
N PHE A 151 -0.56 1.76 16.22
CA PHE A 151 -0.59 0.93 15.03
C PHE A 151 -0.52 -0.54 15.49
N ILE A 152 -1.63 -1.24 15.44
CA ILE A 152 -1.72 -2.67 15.78
C ILE A 152 -1.38 -3.47 14.54
N VAL A 153 -0.54 -4.49 14.67
CA VAL A 153 -0.25 -5.45 13.59
C VAL A 153 -0.29 -6.87 14.11
N GLU A 154 -0.69 -7.78 13.23
CA GLU A 154 -0.53 -9.22 13.39
C GLU A 154 0.16 -9.76 12.14
N THR A 155 1.45 -10.07 12.25
CA THR A 155 2.29 -10.49 11.12
C THR A 155 2.90 -11.88 11.33
N GLU A 156 3.18 -12.57 10.24
CA GLU A 156 3.98 -13.80 10.21
C GLU A 156 5.49 -13.53 10.35
N HIS A 157 5.90 -12.26 10.31
CA HIS A 157 7.31 -11.87 10.44
C HIS A 157 7.84 -12.19 11.85
N PRO A 158 8.93 -12.96 11.99
CA PRO A 158 9.37 -13.52 13.28
C PRO A 158 9.74 -12.46 14.31
N GLU A 159 10.25 -11.30 13.88
CA GLU A 159 10.64 -10.23 14.79
C GLU A 159 9.51 -9.24 15.11
N ILE A 160 8.45 -9.22 14.30
CA ILE A 160 7.32 -8.30 14.47
C ILE A 160 6.19 -9.05 15.18
N GLY A 161 5.71 -10.17 14.62
CA GLY A 161 4.62 -10.95 15.20
C GLY A 161 3.35 -10.11 15.37
N ALA A 162 2.63 -10.37 16.47
CA ALA A 162 1.48 -9.57 16.89
C ALA A 162 1.89 -8.51 17.94
N ARG A 163 1.66 -7.22 17.67
CA ARG A 163 1.99 -6.13 18.59
C ARG A 163 1.24 -4.83 18.33
N ALA A 164 1.21 -3.97 19.35
CA ALA A 164 0.87 -2.56 19.25
C ALA A 164 2.17 -1.72 19.18
N ILE A 165 2.22 -0.79 18.23
CA ILE A 165 3.36 0.10 17.98
C ILE A 165 2.91 1.55 18.15
N ALA A 166 3.68 2.32 18.93
CA ALA A 166 3.40 3.73 19.21
C ALA A 166 4.36 4.67 18.46
N GLY A 167 4.03 5.96 18.39
CA GLY A 167 4.92 6.99 17.84
C GLY A 167 4.92 7.11 16.32
N PHE A 168 4.14 6.30 15.61
CA PHE A 168 3.91 6.45 14.18
C PHE A 168 3.08 7.72 13.88
N PRO A 169 3.21 8.32 12.69
CA PRO A 169 2.51 9.54 12.32
C PRO A 169 1.02 9.28 11.98
N LEU A 170 0.27 8.64 12.88
CA LEU A 170 -1.08 8.13 12.63
C LEU A 170 -2.09 9.24 12.33
N ASP A 171 -1.93 10.42 12.94
CA ASP A 171 -2.77 11.60 12.63
C ASP A 171 -2.67 12.00 11.15
N ARG A 172 -1.49 11.83 10.54
CA ARG A 172 -1.27 12.08 9.12
C ARG A 172 -1.71 10.91 8.25
N LEU A 173 -1.68 9.67 8.78
CA LEU A 173 -2.04 8.46 8.05
C LEU A 173 -3.55 8.27 7.93
N ARG A 174 -4.33 8.54 8.99
CA ARG A 174 -5.79 8.30 9.05
C ARG A 174 -6.56 8.85 7.83
N PRO A 175 -6.35 10.11 7.38
CA PRO A 175 -7.09 10.64 6.22
C PRO A 175 -6.88 9.82 4.94
N TYR A 176 -5.70 9.22 4.75
CA TYR A 176 -5.40 8.39 3.57
C TYR A 176 -6.11 7.04 3.64
N LEU A 177 -6.23 6.46 4.83
CA LEU A 177 -6.96 5.20 5.05
C LEU A 177 -8.48 5.41 4.89
N GLU A 178 -9.02 6.46 5.49
CA GLU A 178 -10.45 6.80 5.40
C GLU A 178 -10.92 7.11 3.97
N ALA A 179 -10.04 7.72 3.16
CA ALA A 179 -10.28 7.97 1.74
C ALA A 179 -10.17 6.70 0.88
N SER A 180 -9.53 5.65 1.40
CA SER A 180 -9.29 4.38 0.69
C SER A 180 -10.31 3.30 1.04
N ARG A 181 -10.99 3.42 2.19
CA ARG A 181 -12.03 2.49 2.63
C ARG A 181 -13.37 2.74 1.93
N SER A 182 -14.04 1.66 1.51
CA SER A 182 -15.40 1.73 0.98
C SER A 182 -16.39 2.24 2.03
N VAL A 183 -17.53 2.80 1.58
CA VAL A 183 -18.56 3.35 2.47
C VAL A 183 -19.14 2.27 3.40
N GLU A 184 -19.21 1.02 2.94
CA GLU A 184 -19.78 -0.11 3.70
C GLU A 184 -18.94 -0.44 4.96
N ARG A 185 -17.61 -0.39 4.86
CA ARG A 185 -16.69 -0.62 6.00
C ARG A 185 -16.78 0.45 7.10
N LYS A 186 -17.10 1.70 6.72
CA LYS A 186 -17.22 2.81 7.68
C LYS A 186 -18.35 2.57 8.69
N PHE A 187 -19.35 1.75 8.34
CA PHE A 187 -20.46 1.41 9.23
C PHE A 187 -20.10 0.30 10.22
N ASP A 188 -19.25 -0.66 9.85
CA ASP A 188 -18.90 -1.78 10.73
C ASP A 188 -17.95 -1.36 11.88
N GLU A 189 -17.05 -0.40 11.65
CA GLU A 189 -16.14 0.11 12.69
C GLU A 189 -16.84 0.87 13.81
N ILE A 190 -18.02 1.44 13.55
CA ILE A 190 -18.79 2.20 14.53
C ILE A 190 -19.44 1.29 15.58
N ILE A 191 -19.60 0.00 15.30
CA ILE A 191 -20.46 -0.90 16.09
C ILE A 191 -19.65 -1.85 16.99
N GLY A 192 -18.35 -2.07 16.75
CA GLY A 192 -17.63 -3.22 17.32
C GLY A 192 -16.45 -2.99 18.27
N GLN A 193 -15.98 -1.77 18.55
CA GLN A 193 -14.67 -1.62 19.19
C GLN A 193 -14.62 -1.96 20.69
N GLU A 194 -13.90 -3.06 21.00
CA GLU A 194 -13.18 -3.23 22.26
C GLU A 194 -11.90 -2.36 22.19
N ASP A 195 -11.97 -1.15 22.72
CA ASP A 195 -10.91 -0.12 22.64
C ASP A 195 -9.73 -0.39 23.60
N THR A 196 -9.13 -1.57 23.52
CA THR A 196 -7.98 -1.95 24.36
C THR A 196 -6.83 -2.52 23.56
N VAL A 197 -5.60 -2.13 23.91
CA VAL A 197 -4.35 -2.56 23.29
C VAL A 197 -3.48 -3.35 24.29
N PRO A 198 -2.75 -4.40 23.86
CA PRO A 198 -1.81 -5.09 24.75
C PRO A 198 -0.68 -4.16 25.21
N LEU A 199 -0.21 -4.33 26.46
CA LEU A 199 0.96 -3.61 26.99
C LEU A 199 2.27 -4.20 26.45
N THR A 200 2.56 -3.99 25.15
CA THR A 200 3.84 -4.38 24.53
C THR A 200 4.99 -3.49 25.03
N PRO A 201 6.27 -3.89 24.84
CA PRO A 201 7.41 -3.05 25.22
C PRO A 201 7.36 -1.64 24.64
N ASP A 202 6.88 -1.49 23.40
CA ASP A 202 6.76 -0.20 22.71
C ASP A 202 5.67 0.67 23.36
N VAL A 203 4.52 0.08 23.74
CA VAL A 203 3.45 0.76 24.49
C VAL A 203 3.94 1.20 25.86
N VAL A 204 4.63 0.32 26.60
CA VAL A 204 5.17 0.64 27.93
C VAL A 204 6.20 1.78 27.85
N ALA A 205 7.09 1.74 26.87
CA ALA A 205 8.07 2.79 26.65
C ALA A 205 7.41 4.14 26.32
N HIS A 206 6.34 4.13 25.53
CA HIS A 206 5.55 5.33 25.24
C HIS A 206 4.86 5.89 26.49
N LEU A 207 4.08 5.06 27.20
CA LEU A 207 3.36 5.49 28.41
C LEU A 207 4.32 6.00 29.50
N THR A 208 5.51 5.41 29.61
CA THR A 208 6.53 5.89 30.55
C THR A 208 6.99 7.31 30.21
N LYS A 209 7.10 7.65 28.91
CA LYS A 209 7.42 9.02 28.48
C LYS A 209 6.29 10.00 28.77
N THR A 210 5.05 9.54 28.81
CA THR A 210 3.87 10.36 29.16
C THR A 210 3.62 10.46 30.66
N GLY A 211 4.44 9.81 31.50
CA GLY A 211 4.44 9.96 32.96
C GLY A 211 4.01 8.73 33.75
N TRP A 212 3.73 7.61 33.09
CA TRP A 212 3.36 6.36 33.76
C TRP A 212 4.58 5.63 34.36
N ASP A 213 4.37 4.88 35.45
CA ASP A 213 5.45 4.11 36.07
C ASP A 213 5.76 2.81 35.28
N ALA A 214 6.99 2.70 34.77
CA ALA A 214 7.42 1.58 33.95
C ALA A 214 7.37 0.22 34.67
N LYS A 215 7.64 0.18 35.99
CA LYS A 215 7.62 -1.07 36.76
C LYS A 215 6.19 -1.57 36.95
N GLN A 216 5.25 -0.65 37.21
CA GLN A 216 3.83 -0.95 37.32
C GLN A 216 3.26 -1.45 35.99
N LEU A 217 3.56 -0.79 34.88
CA LEU A 217 3.12 -1.22 33.55
C LEU A 217 3.66 -2.61 33.17
N ALA A 218 4.94 -2.87 33.44
CA ALA A 218 5.55 -4.18 33.20
C ALA A 218 4.93 -5.28 34.07
N ALA A 219 4.55 -4.99 35.32
CA ALA A 219 3.85 -5.93 36.19
C ALA A 219 2.41 -6.19 35.71
N ALA A 220 1.70 -5.15 35.28
CA ALA A 220 0.34 -5.25 34.74
C ALA A 220 0.32 -6.07 33.43
N ALA A 221 1.29 -5.85 32.54
CA ALA A 221 1.44 -6.62 31.30
C ALA A 221 1.57 -8.14 31.57
N ARG A 222 2.32 -8.55 32.61
CA ARG A 222 2.44 -9.97 33.00
C ARG A 222 1.14 -10.57 33.53
N GLN A 223 0.23 -9.73 34.03
CA GLN A 223 -1.10 -10.13 34.50
C GLN A 223 -2.14 -10.11 33.36
N GLY A 224 -1.72 -9.92 32.10
CA GLY A 224 -2.60 -9.86 30.94
C GLY A 224 -3.37 -8.55 30.82
N ALA A 225 -2.98 -7.50 31.56
CA ALA A 225 -3.63 -6.20 31.47
C ALA A 225 -3.41 -5.55 30.10
N ARG A 226 -4.42 -4.77 29.68
CA ARG A 226 -4.47 -4.04 28.41
C ARG A 226 -4.67 -2.55 28.68
N TYR A 227 -4.11 -1.69 27.86
CA TYR A 227 -4.33 -0.24 27.95
C TYR A 227 -5.52 0.17 27.09
N SER A 228 -6.38 1.06 27.58
CA SER A 228 -7.49 1.63 26.81
C SER A 228 -7.16 3.09 26.46
N PRO A 229 -6.88 3.41 25.18
CA PRO A 229 -6.56 4.77 24.76
C PRO A 229 -7.71 5.75 24.98
N ALA A 230 -8.98 5.39 24.72
CA ALA A 230 -10.09 6.32 24.91
C ALA A 230 -10.35 6.64 26.39
N ARG A 231 -9.93 5.77 27.30
CA ARG A 231 -10.12 5.95 28.76
C ARG A 231 -8.86 6.40 29.49
N ASP A 232 -7.73 6.44 28.79
CA ASP A 232 -6.39 6.61 29.38
C ASP A 232 -6.19 5.75 30.65
N SER A 233 -6.48 4.45 30.55
CA SER A 233 -6.49 3.55 31.71
C SER A 233 -5.99 2.14 31.40
N VAL A 234 -5.37 1.49 32.39
CA VAL A 234 -4.97 0.08 32.32
C VAL A 234 -6.11 -0.79 32.87
N LEU A 235 -6.61 -1.70 32.03
CA LEU A 235 -7.71 -2.61 32.32
C LEU A 235 -7.17 -4.03 32.51
N PHE A 236 -7.54 -4.65 33.61
CA PHE A 236 -7.19 -6.04 33.89
C PHE A 236 -8.26 -6.98 33.32
N PRO A 237 -7.88 -8.18 32.84
CA PRO A 237 -8.87 -9.17 32.45
C PRO A 237 -9.75 -9.52 33.65
N PRO A 238 -11.04 -9.84 33.43
CA PRO A 238 -11.92 -10.27 34.51
C PRO A 238 -11.33 -11.51 35.18
N VAL A 239 -11.31 -11.51 36.52
CA VAL A 239 -10.85 -12.66 37.30
C VAL A 239 -11.83 -13.80 37.03
N VAL A 240 -11.39 -14.82 36.31
CA VAL A 240 -12.16 -16.05 36.16
C VAL A 240 -11.99 -16.80 37.49
N GLU A 241 -12.96 -16.64 38.40
CA GLU A 241 -13.07 -17.53 39.56
C GLU A 241 -13.35 -18.95 39.02
N ALA A 242 -12.48 -19.89 39.41
CA ALA A 242 -12.56 -21.30 39.03
C ALA A 242 -13.63 -22.04 39.84
#